data_AF-A0A7X9JFK7-F1
#
_entry.id   AF-A0A7X9JFK7-F1
#
_cell.length_a   1.000
_cell.length_b   1.000
_cell.length_c   1.000
_cell.angle_alpha   90.00
_cell.angle_beta   90.00
_cell.angle_gamma   90.00
#
_symmetry.space_group_name_H-M   'P 1'
#
loop_
_entity.id
_entity.type
_entity.pdbx_description
1 polymer ?
#
loop_
_entity_poly.entity_id
_entity_poly.type
_entity_poly.pdbx_seq_one_letter_code
_entity_poly.pdbx_strand_id
1 'polypeptide(L)'
;MAKIPQKLERKKSDIYKDAPIAKFGERKPDFSTMGRKMKNPHARFREVVCVEACRTPYGRSGGALKNFSAMELGAMAIKEVLRRTGGKVAPSDVDYIFMGQVVPAGCGQIPGRQATILAGVPEFVPSITVNKVCSSGIKTVDLAFQMILLGRAEICIAGGQESMSNCPFVLPDMRWGAKMALPNGRVVDSMVYDGLWDAFYNRHMAIHGSEVADEFGFSRQEQDEWAL
;
A
#
# COMPACT_ATOMS: atom_id res chain seq x y z
N MET A 1 38.75 13.39 10.92
CA MET A 1 38.74 13.11 12.38
C MET A 1 38.27 14.38 13.07
N ALA A 2 37.44 14.38 14.12
CA ALA A 2 37.15 13.30 15.07
C ALA A 2 35.69 12.78 15.04
N LYS A 3 35.49 11.58 15.61
CA LYS A 3 34.18 10.97 15.89
C LYS A 3 33.62 11.52 17.21
N ILE A 4 32.30 11.65 17.33
CA ILE A 4 31.49 10.93 18.35
C ILE A 4 30.09 10.69 17.70
N PRO A 5 29.51 9.48 17.69
CA PRO A 5 28.07 9.34 17.45
C PRO A 5 27.34 10.05 18.62
N GLN A 6 26.24 10.76 18.36
CA GLN A 6 25.52 11.49 19.42
C GLN A 6 25.22 10.55 20.59
N LYS A 7 25.94 10.71 21.70
CA LYS A 7 25.48 10.20 22.99
C LYS A 7 24.21 10.97 23.30
N LEU A 8 23.08 10.27 23.32
CA LEU A 8 21.85 10.81 23.89
C LEU A 8 22.18 11.34 25.29
N GLU A 9 21.98 12.63 25.52
CA GLU A 9 22.37 13.31 26.78
C GLU A 9 21.59 12.82 28.00
N ARG A 10 20.54 12.02 27.75
CA ARG A 10 19.61 11.45 28.73
C ARG A 10 19.27 10.02 28.34
N LYS A 11 19.00 9.16 29.33
CA LYS A 11 18.42 7.83 29.06
C LYS A 11 16.93 7.98 28.74
N LYS A 12 16.33 6.98 28.09
CA LYS A 12 14.90 6.94 27.74
C LYS A 12 13.97 7.25 28.93
N SER A 13 14.34 6.85 30.14
CA SER A 13 13.63 7.17 31.40
C SER A 13 13.58 8.66 31.74
N ASP A 14 14.56 9.44 31.27
CA ASP A 14 14.81 10.81 31.72
C ASP A 14 14.34 11.84 30.67
N ILE A 15 14.06 11.39 29.44
CA ILE A 15 13.54 12.22 28.35
C ILE A 15 12.04 12.49 28.55
N TYR A 16 11.26 11.46 28.86
CA TYR A 16 9.79 11.54 28.98
C TYR A 16 9.28 11.82 30.41
N LYS A 17 10.18 12.09 31.35
CA LYS A 17 9.86 12.21 32.78
C LYS A 17 8.83 13.32 33.08
N ASP A 18 8.95 14.45 32.39
CA ASP A 18 8.24 15.70 32.72
C ASP A 18 7.53 16.34 31.49
N ALA A 19 7.41 15.64 30.36
CA ALA A 19 7.01 16.22 29.07
C ALA A 19 5.48 16.46 28.95
N PRO A 20 4.99 17.71 28.82
CA PRO A 20 3.58 18.01 28.62
C PRO A 20 3.20 17.93 27.13
N ILE A 21 2.10 17.22 26.82
CA ILE A 21 1.71 16.90 25.44
C ILE A 21 0.74 17.98 24.89
N ALA A 22 1.29 18.95 24.14
CA ALA A 22 0.65 19.98 23.27
C ALA A 22 1.74 20.74 22.46
N LYS A 23 1.59 21.29 21.24
CA LYS A 23 0.64 21.27 20.08
C LYS A 23 1.44 21.81 18.87
N PHE A 24 1.12 21.59 17.57
CA PHE A 24 0.01 20.92 16.88
C PHE A 24 0.44 19.53 16.33
N GLY A 25 -0.22 18.96 15.30
CA GLY A 25 -0.11 17.51 14.99
C GLY A 25 -0.86 16.63 16.02
N GLU A 26 -1.44 17.30 17.01
CA GLU A 26 -2.16 16.81 18.18
C GLU A 26 -3.46 16.06 17.91
N ARG A 27 -3.43 14.94 17.20
CA ARG A 27 -4.46 13.92 17.44
C ARG A 27 -4.08 13.14 18.70
N LYS A 28 -4.76 13.45 19.81
CA LYS A 28 -5.02 12.48 20.89
C LYS A 28 -6.32 11.76 20.53
N PRO A 29 -6.30 10.66 19.75
CA PRO A 29 -7.51 9.91 19.43
C PRO A 29 -8.14 9.39 20.71
N ASP A 30 -9.45 9.59 20.84
CA ASP A 30 -10.20 9.00 21.95
C ASP A 30 -10.37 7.49 21.72
N PHE A 31 -9.52 6.71 22.38
CA PHE A 31 -9.58 5.25 22.35
C PHE A 31 -10.68 4.68 23.26
N SER A 32 -11.51 5.49 23.94
CA SER A 32 -12.64 5.00 24.76
C SER A 32 -13.64 4.12 23.98
N THR A 33 -13.65 4.28 22.66
CA THR A 33 -14.49 3.53 21.72
C THR A 33 -13.79 2.34 21.04
N MET A 34 -12.47 2.17 21.21
CA MET A 34 -11.76 1.05 20.61
C MET A 34 -12.09 -0.27 21.31
N GLY A 35 -12.49 -1.27 20.51
CA GLY A 35 -12.63 -2.63 20.98
C GLY A 35 -13.80 -2.84 21.95
N ARG A 36 -15.03 -2.44 21.57
CA ARG A 36 -16.23 -3.05 22.17
C ARG A 36 -16.07 -4.58 22.12
N LYS A 37 -16.22 -5.27 23.26
CA LYS A 37 -16.24 -6.74 23.30
C LYS A 37 -17.46 -7.26 22.55
N MET A 38 -17.30 -7.49 21.24
CA MET A 38 -18.30 -8.13 20.41
C MET A 38 -18.32 -9.63 20.73
N LYS A 39 -19.50 -10.19 21.03
CA LYS A 39 -19.68 -11.64 21.06
C LYS A 39 -19.33 -12.18 19.67
N ASN A 40 -18.54 -13.26 19.60
CA ASN A 40 -18.11 -13.87 18.34
C ASN A 40 -19.33 -14.15 17.42
N PRO A 41 -19.52 -13.40 16.33
CA PRO A 41 -20.66 -13.59 15.43
C PRO A 41 -20.42 -14.70 14.40
N HIS A 42 -19.18 -15.21 14.31
CA HIS A 42 -18.71 -16.01 13.19
C HIS A 42 -19.19 -17.46 13.18
N ALA A 43 -19.75 -17.97 14.29
CA ALA A 43 -20.29 -19.33 14.37
C ALA A 43 -21.49 -19.62 13.43
N ARG A 44 -22.00 -18.61 12.71
CA ARG A 44 -23.06 -18.74 11.70
C ARG A 44 -22.69 -18.22 10.31
N PHE A 45 -21.45 -17.76 10.11
CA PHE A 45 -21.01 -17.30 8.79
C PHE A 45 -20.40 -18.45 7.99
N ARG A 46 -20.27 -18.25 6.67
CA ARG A 46 -19.62 -19.19 5.77
C ARG A 46 -18.14 -19.30 6.13
N GLU A 47 -17.58 -20.50 6.00
CA GLU A 47 -16.13 -20.67 6.04
C GLU A 47 -15.52 -20.04 4.76
N VAL A 48 -14.42 -19.31 4.92
CA VAL A 48 -13.71 -18.66 3.82
C VAL A 48 -12.26 -19.13 3.86
N VAL A 49 -11.78 -19.68 2.75
CA VAL A 49 -10.45 -20.29 2.64
C VAL A 49 -9.61 -19.62 1.56
N CYS A 50 -8.29 -19.61 1.75
CA CYS A 50 -7.36 -19.26 0.68
C CYS A 50 -7.06 -20.52 -0.14
N VAL A 51 -7.47 -20.56 -1.41
CA VAL A 51 -7.29 -21.72 -2.28
C VAL A 51 -5.88 -21.75 -2.87
N GLU A 52 -5.39 -20.61 -3.35
CA GLU A 52 -4.09 -20.46 -4.01
C GLU A 52 -3.51 -19.07 -3.77
N ALA A 53 -2.17 -18.97 -3.81
CA ALA A 53 -1.46 -17.69 -3.67
C ALA A 53 -0.19 -17.65 -4.54
N CYS A 54 0.10 -16.50 -5.12
CA CYS A 54 1.34 -16.25 -5.87
C CYS A 54 1.73 -14.77 -5.85
N ARG A 55 2.94 -14.46 -6.32
CA ARG A 55 3.41 -13.10 -6.58
C ARG A 55 4.49 -13.11 -7.66
N THR A 56 4.74 -11.96 -8.27
CA THR A 56 5.94 -11.71 -9.06
C THR A 56 7.20 -11.63 -8.17
N PRO A 57 8.42 -11.70 -8.74
CA PRO A 57 9.64 -11.30 -8.05
C PRO A 57 9.61 -9.83 -7.64
N TYR A 58 10.35 -9.44 -6.59
CA TYR A 58 10.55 -8.03 -6.26
C TYR A 58 11.63 -7.43 -7.17
N GLY A 59 11.25 -6.41 -7.96
CA GLY A 59 12.19 -5.63 -8.76
C GLY A 59 12.84 -4.52 -7.93
N ARG A 60 14.15 -4.31 -8.10
CA ARG A 60 14.81 -3.07 -7.63
C ARG A 60 14.34 -1.88 -8.47
N SER A 61 14.27 -0.68 -7.87
CA SER A 61 13.92 0.54 -8.60
C SER A 61 14.86 0.77 -9.79
N GLY A 62 14.31 1.07 -10.97
CA GLY A 62 15.05 1.20 -12.22
C GLY A 62 15.68 -0.11 -12.74
N GLY A 63 15.36 -1.26 -12.12
CA GLY A 63 15.95 -2.57 -12.40
C GLY A 63 15.16 -3.43 -13.39
N ALA A 64 15.24 -4.75 -13.21
CA ALA A 64 14.77 -5.75 -14.17
C ALA A 64 13.27 -5.68 -14.55
N LEU A 65 12.42 -5.13 -13.67
CA LEU A 65 10.98 -5.04 -13.92
C LEU A 65 10.52 -3.68 -14.49
N LYS A 66 11.42 -2.72 -14.70
CA LYS A 66 11.07 -1.34 -15.11
C LYS A 66 10.33 -1.22 -16.44
N ASN A 67 10.40 -2.25 -17.28
CA ASN A 67 9.77 -2.30 -18.60
C ASN A 67 8.33 -2.86 -18.54
N PHE A 68 7.86 -3.28 -17.37
CA PHE A 68 6.49 -3.77 -17.16
C PHE A 68 5.70 -2.76 -16.33
N SER A 69 4.53 -2.37 -16.83
CA SER A 69 3.56 -1.58 -16.07
C SER A 69 3.04 -2.35 -14.86
N ALA A 70 2.51 -1.63 -13.87
CA ALA A 70 1.83 -2.25 -12.72
C ALA A 70 0.70 -3.21 -13.18
N MET A 71 -0.01 -2.86 -14.25
CA MET A 71 -1.13 -3.64 -14.78
C MET A 71 -0.68 -4.96 -15.42
N GLU A 72 0.48 -4.98 -16.11
CA GLU A 72 1.06 -6.22 -16.63
C GLU A 72 1.56 -7.12 -15.50
N LEU A 73 2.21 -6.56 -14.47
CA LEU A 73 2.64 -7.32 -13.30
C LEU A 73 1.46 -7.92 -12.53
N GLY A 74 0.36 -7.16 -12.39
CA GLY A 74 -0.90 -7.65 -11.84
C GLY A 74 -1.53 -8.75 -12.70
N ALA A 75 -1.55 -8.57 -14.02
CA ALA A 75 -2.07 -9.57 -14.96
C ALA A 75 -1.30 -10.89 -14.92
N MET A 76 0.03 -10.85 -14.80
CA MET A 76 0.87 -12.04 -14.62
C MET A 76 0.49 -12.79 -13.34
N ALA A 77 0.27 -12.08 -12.23
CA ALA A 77 -0.13 -12.68 -10.95
C ALA A 77 -1.54 -13.29 -11.01
N ILE A 78 -2.52 -12.59 -11.60
CA ILE A 78 -3.90 -13.09 -11.77
C ILE A 78 -3.90 -14.36 -12.65
N LYS A 79 -3.16 -14.35 -13.75
CA LYS A 79 -3.05 -15.51 -14.66
C LYS A 79 -2.36 -16.70 -14.01
N GLU A 80 -1.31 -16.47 -13.23
CA GLU A 80 -0.58 -17.53 -12.52
C GLU A 80 -1.40 -18.12 -11.36
N VAL A 81 -2.13 -17.32 -10.57
CA VAL A 81 -2.95 -17.86 -9.48
C VAL A 81 -4.11 -18.70 -10.02
N LEU A 82 -4.76 -18.27 -11.10
CA LEU A 82 -5.76 -19.07 -11.81
C LEU A 82 -5.18 -20.39 -12.35
N ARG A 83 -3.98 -20.34 -12.96
CA ARG A 83 -3.28 -21.55 -13.45
C ARG A 83 -2.98 -22.56 -12.34
N ARG A 84 -2.63 -22.09 -11.13
CA ARG A 84 -2.33 -22.97 -9.98
C ARG A 84 -3.52 -23.78 -9.49
N THR A 85 -4.75 -23.31 -9.71
CA THR A 85 -5.97 -24.08 -9.40
C THR A 85 -6.10 -25.39 -10.19
N GLY A 86 -5.22 -25.63 -11.17
CA GLY A 86 -5.20 -26.85 -11.98
C GLY A 86 -6.39 -26.94 -12.95
N GLY A 87 -6.99 -25.80 -13.30
CA GLY A 87 -8.19 -25.74 -14.14
C GLY A 87 -9.50 -26.00 -13.38
N LYS A 88 -9.47 -26.09 -12.04
CA LYS A 88 -10.68 -26.25 -11.21
C LYS A 88 -11.47 -24.95 -11.04
N VAL A 89 -10.85 -23.81 -11.32
CA VAL A 89 -11.49 -22.49 -11.36
C VAL A 89 -11.21 -21.90 -12.73
N ALA A 90 -12.24 -21.76 -13.57
CA ALA A 90 -12.14 -21.04 -14.81
C ALA A 90 -12.18 -19.51 -14.54
N PRO A 91 -11.60 -18.67 -15.41
CA PRO A 91 -11.67 -17.22 -15.25
C PRO A 91 -13.10 -16.65 -15.20
N SER A 92 -14.08 -17.38 -15.76
CA SER A 92 -15.52 -17.08 -15.72
C SER A 92 -16.17 -17.28 -14.36
N ASP A 93 -15.55 -18.09 -13.49
CA ASP A 93 -16.13 -18.51 -12.20
C ASP A 93 -15.82 -17.50 -11.10
N VAL A 94 -15.01 -16.48 -11.40
CA VAL A 94 -14.62 -15.42 -10.48
C VAL A 94 -15.72 -14.35 -10.44
N ASP A 95 -16.34 -14.15 -9.27
CA ASP A 95 -17.40 -13.17 -9.08
C ASP A 95 -16.87 -11.73 -8.96
N TYR A 96 -15.64 -11.56 -8.48
CA TYR A 96 -15.05 -10.23 -8.25
C TYR A 96 -13.52 -10.25 -8.18
N ILE A 97 -12.87 -9.20 -8.71
CA ILE A 97 -11.42 -8.99 -8.55
C ILE A 97 -11.09 -7.68 -7.81
N PHE A 98 -10.28 -7.78 -6.76
CA PHE A 98 -9.85 -6.67 -5.92
C PHE A 98 -8.33 -6.48 -6.03
N MET A 99 -7.89 -5.43 -6.71
CA MET A 99 -6.46 -5.11 -6.85
C MET A 99 -6.08 -3.83 -6.11
N GLY A 100 -5.12 -3.94 -5.20
CA GLY A 100 -4.53 -2.80 -4.52
C GLY A 100 -3.47 -2.10 -5.39
N GLN A 101 -3.52 -0.78 -5.52
CA GLN A 101 -2.45 0.03 -6.13
C GLN A 101 -2.43 1.41 -5.46
N VAL A 102 -1.23 1.91 -5.14
CA VAL A 102 -1.05 3.16 -4.38
C VAL A 102 -0.90 4.37 -5.30
N VAL A 103 -0.12 4.23 -6.37
CA VAL A 103 0.16 5.33 -7.31
C VAL A 103 -0.48 5.03 -8.67
N PRO A 104 -1.76 5.41 -8.89
CA PRO A 104 -2.44 5.23 -10.18
C PRO A 104 -2.16 6.39 -11.17
N ALA A 105 -1.29 7.34 -10.82
CA ALA A 105 -0.98 8.51 -11.63
C ALA A 105 -0.47 8.10 -13.03
N GLY A 106 -1.18 8.52 -14.09
CA GLY A 106 -0.84 8.17 -15.47
C GLY A 106 -1.22 6.75 -15.91
N CYS A 107 -1.69 5.87 -15.01
CA CYS A 107 -2.02 4.47 -15.33
C CYS A 107 -3.35 4.29 -16.09
N GLY A 108 -4.10 5.34 -16.39
CA GLY A 108 -5.42 5.26 -17.03
C GLY A 108 -6.55 4.84 -16.07
N GLN A 109 -7.71 4.52 -16.63
CA GLN A 109 -8.90 4.20 -15.84
C GLN A 109 -8.80 2.82 -15.17
N ILE A 110 -9.06 2.76 -13.86
CA ILE A 110 -9.18 1.53 -13.05
C ILE A 110 -8.04 0.51 -13.33
N PRO A 111 -6.80 0.75 -12.88
CA PRO A 111 -5.66 -0.13 -13.14
C PRO A 111 -5.88 -1.62 -12.79
N GLY A 112 -6.67 -1.92 -11.75
CA GLY A 112 -7.06 -3.30 -11.41
C GLY A 112 -7.95 -3.97 -12.47
N ARG A 113 -8.78 -3.20 -13.18
CA ARG A 113 -9.58 -3.69 -14.31
C ARG A 113 -8.71 -3.96 -15.53
N GLN A 114 -7.73 -3.09 -15.78
CA GLN A 114 -6.76 -3.32 -16.85
C GLN A 114 -5.98 -4.62 -16.63
N ALA A 115 -5.47 -4.85 -15.41
CA ALA A 115 -4.82 -6.12 -15.05
C ALA A 115 -5.75 -7.35 -15.20
N THR A 116 -7.03 -7.20 -14.80
CA THR A 116 -8.06 -8.23 -14.98
C THR A 116 -8.23 -8.63 -16.45
N ILE A 117 -8.38 -7.65 -17.35
CA ILE A 117 -8.55 -7.89 -18.79
C ILE A 117 -7.26 -8.43 -19.43
N LEU A 118 -6.09 -7.87 -19.08
CA LEU A 118 -4.78 -8.35 -19.56
C LEU A 118 -4.47 -9.79 -19.11
N ALA A 119 -5.04 -10.26 -18.00
CA ALA A 119 -4.93 -11.65 -17.56
C ALA A 119 -5.80 -12.63 -18.38
N GLY A 120 -6.73 -12.13 -19.20
CA GLY A 120 -7.70 -12.93 -19.96
C GLY A 120 -8.97 -13.29 -19.19
N VAL A 121 -9.31 -12.55 -18.12
CA VAL A 121 -10.56 -12.72 -17.39
C VAL A 121 -11.72 -12.08 -18.19
N PRO A 122 -12.89 -12.73 -18.31
CA PRO A 122 -14.03 -12.22 -19.07
C PRO A 122 -14.50 -10.83 -18.64
N GLU A 123 -14.95 -10.03 -19.60
CA GLU A 123 -15.33 -8.63 -19.35
C GLU A 123 -16.51 -8.46 -18.38
N PHE A 124 -17.38 -9.46 -18.22
CA PHE A 124 -18.48 -9.39 -17.27
C PHE A 124 -18.02 -9.47 -15.80
N VAL A 125 -16.81 -9.99 -15.53
CA VAL A 125 -16.27 -10.11 -14.16
C VAL A 125 -15.92 -8.72 -13.62
N PRO A 126 -16.62 -8.22 -12.59
CA PRO A 126 -16.36 -6.89 -12.05
C PRO A 126 -15.03 -6.83 -11.30
N SER A 127 -14.45 -5.63 -11.24
CA SER A 127 -13.20 -5.40 -10.53
C SER A 127 -13.07 -3.97 -10.03
N ILE A 128 -12.38 -3.77 -8.90
CA ILE A 128 -12.02 -2.43 -8.40
C ILE A 128 -10.52 -2.29 -8.14
N THR A 129 -10.06 -1.03 -8.20
CA THR A 129 -8.75 -0.64 -7.69
C THR A 129 -8.90 -0.05 -6.31
N VAL A 130 -8.14 -0.54 -5.32
CA VAL A 130 -8.21 -0.11 -3.91
C VAL A 130 -6.93 0.62 -3.54
N ASN A 131 -7.04 1.82 -2.98
CA ASN A 131 -5.90 2.51 -2.38
C ASN A 131 -6.09 2.62 -0.86
N LYS A 132 -5.17 1.98 -0.13
CA LYS A 132 -4.96 2.12 1.32
C LYS A 132 -3.44 2.16 1.61
N VAL A 133 -2.70 2.89 0.76
CA VAL A 133 -1.22 3.04 0.79
C VAL A 133 -0.55 1.64 0.86
N CYS A 134 0.48 1.45 1.70
CA CYS A 134 1.19 0.17 1.85
C CYS A 134 0.27 -1.04 2.15
N SER A 135 -0.89 -0.81 2.76
CA SER A 135 -1.87 -1.85 3.09
C SER A 135 -2.89 -2.16 2.00
N SER A 136 -2.78 -1.55 0.80
CA SER A 136 -3.75 -1.73 -0.29
C SER A 136 -3.96 -3.20 -0.66
N GLY A 137 -2.87 -3.95 -0.85
CA GLY A 137 -2.92 -5.35 -1.29
C GLY A 137 -3.37 -6.37 -0.23
N ILE A 138 -3.38 -6.00 1.07
CA ILE A 138 -3.97 -6.84 2.13
C ILE A 138 -5.42 -6.40 2.42
N LYS A 139 -5.76 -5.13 2.20
CA LYS A 139 -7.14 -4.65 2.32
C LYS A 139 -8.06 -5.26 1.26
N THR A 140 -7.55 -5.60 0.08
CA THR A 140 -8.31 -6.35 -0.93
C THR A 140 -8.67 -7.76 -0.47
N VAL A 141 -7.81 -8.43 0.29
CA VAL A 141 -8.08 -9.75 0.89
C VAL A 141 -9.23 -9.66 1.90
N ASP A 142 -9.23 -8.63 2.75
CA ASP A 142 -10.34 -8.35 3.68
C ASP A 142 -11.66 -8.05 2.95
N LEU A 143 -11.63 -7.32 1.83
CA LEU A 143 -12.83 -7.07 1.01
C LEU A 143 -13.37 -8.35 0.35
N ALA A 144 -12.51 -9.19 -0.21
CA ALA A 144 -12.87 -10.49 -0.77
C ALA A 144 -13.42 -11.44 0.31
N PHE A 145 -12.77 -11.48 1.48
CA PHE A 145 -13.24 -12.24 2.63
C PHE A 145 -14.66 -11.82 3.03
N GLN A 146 -14.92 -10.52 3.16
CA GLN A 146 -16.26 -10.01 3.50
C GLN A 146 -17.32 -10.34 2.42
N MET A 147 -16.96 -10.30 1.12
CA MET A 147 -17.87 -10.69 0.04
C MET A 147 -18.30 -12.16 0.16
N ILE A 148 -17.34 -13.08 0.37
CA ILE A 148 -17.64 -14.51 0.48
C ILE A 148 -18.38 -14.81 1.79
N LEU A 149 -17.89 -14.27 2.92
CA LEU A 149 -18.48 -14.44 4.26
C LEU A 149 -19.98 -14.05 4.31
N LEU A 150 -20.35 -12.98 3.59
CA LEU A 150 -21.71 -12.44 3.50
C LEU A 150 -22.56 -13.09 2.39
N GLY A 151 -22.05 -14.08 1.65
CA GLY A 151 -22.77 -14.75 0.57
C GLY A 151 -23.02 -13.86 -0.66
N ARG A 152 -22.12 -12.92 -0.93
CA ARG A 152 -22.18 -12.02 -2.12
C ARG A 152 -21.26 -12.46 -3.26
N ALA A 153 -20.42 -13.46 -3.01
CA ALA A 153 -19.55 -14.12 -3.96
C ALA A 153 -19.25 -15.55 -3.45
N GLU A 154 -18.87 -16.44 -4.35
CA GLU A 154 -18.25 -17.73 -4.06
C GLU A 154 -16.72 -17.64 -4.25
N ILE A 155 -16.27 -17.01 -5.34
CA ILE A 155 -14.86 -16.94 -5.73
C ILE A 155 -14.47 -15.48 -5.98
N CYS A 156 -13.43 -15.01 -5.29
CA CYS A 156 -12.84 -13.70 -5.49
C CYS A 156 -11.33 -13.82 -5.67
N ILE A 157 -10.75 -12.97 -6.53
CA ILE A 157 -9.30 -12.78 -6.57
C ILE A 157 -8.96 -11.48 -5.83
N ALA A 158 -8.02 -11.55 -4.90
CA ALA A 158 -7.54 -10.41 -4.14
C ALA A 158 -6.02 -10.34 -4.15
N GLY A 159 -5.48 -9.14 -4.31
CA GLY A 159 -4.05 -8.90 -4.23
C GLY A 159 -3.71 -7.43 -4.42
N GLY A 160 -2.49 -7.17 -4.90
CA GLY A 160 -2.02 -5.83 -5.26
C GLY A 160 -1.01 -5.86 -6.39
N GLN A 161 -0.84 -4.70 -7.01
CA GLN A 161 0.10 -4.45 -8.11
C GLN A 161 0.71 -3.07 -7.91
N GLU A 162 1.99 -2.91 -8.24
CA GLU A 162 2.65 -1.60 -8.17
C GLU A 162 3.86 -1.57 -9.09
N SER A 163 4.18 -0.40 -9.66
CA SER A 163 5.43 -0.16 -10.38
C SER A 163 5.98 1.23 -10.08
N MET A 164 6.70 1.34 -8.96
CA MET A 164 7.33 2.59 -8.53
C MET A 164 8.35 3.13 -9.56
N SER A 165 8.92 2.25 -10.40
CA SER A 165 9.82 2.64 -11.50
C SER A 165 9.12 3.28 -12.70
N ASN A 166 7.79 3.24 -12.77
CA ASN A 166 7.00 3.88 -13.84
C ASN A 166 6.12 5.03 -13.33
N CYS A 167 6.27 5.44 -12.07
CA CYS A 167 5.60 6.62 -11.54
C CYS A 167 6.04 7.88 -12.31
N PRO A 168 5.11 8.68 -12.85
CA PRO A 168 5.45 9.89 -13.58
C PRO A 168 5.82 11.05 -12.63
N PHE A 169 6.59 12.00 -13.16
CA PHE A 169 6.53 13.38 -12.65
C PHE A 169 5.25 14.04 -13.16
N VAL A 170 4.52 14.73 -12.29
CA VAL A 170 3.30 15.47 -12.62
C VAL A 170 3.54 16.98 -12.54
N LEU A 171 2.80 17.73 -13.35
CA LEU A 171 2.83 19.19 -13.43
C LEU A 171 1.43 19.74 -13.07
N PRO A 172 1.08 19.86 -11.78
CA PRO A 172 -0.31 20.04 -11.37
C PRO A 172 -0.96 21.33 -11.90
N ASP A 173 -0.14 22.37 -12.08
CA ASP A 173 -0.60 23.71 -12.40
C ASP A 173 -0.83 23.90 -13.92
N MET A 174 -0.45 22.91 -14.75
CA MET A 174 -0.50 23.02 -16.21
C MET A 174 -1.89 22.91 -16.83
N ARG A 175 -2.90 22.38 -16.12
CA ARG A 175 -4.28 22.28 -16.64
C ARG A 175 -4.87 23.65 -17.03
N TRP A 176 -4.51 24.70 -16.30
CA TRP A 176 -4.94 26.07 -16.54
C TRP A 176 -3.78 27.04 -16.85
N GLY A 177 -2.57 26.49 -16.96
CA GLY A 177 -1.31 27.20 -17.15
C GLY A 177 -0.85 27.99 -15.92
N ALA A 178 0.46 28.20 -15.82
CA ALA A 178 1.07 29.06 -14.81
C ALA A 178 0.91 30.58 -15.11
N LYS A 179 0.04 30.94 -16.08
CA LYS A 179 -0.22 32.29 -16.59
C LYS A 179 1.03 33.05 -17.05
N MET A 180 1.66 33.81 -16.16
CA MET A 180 2.85 34.65 -16.42
C MET A 180 3.99 34.27 -15.47
N ALA A 181 4.28 32.98 -15.37
CA ALA A 181 5.40 32.45 -14.60
C ALA A 181 6.63 32.21 -15.49
N LEU A 182 7.80 32.22 -14.86
CA LEU A 182 9.02 31.67 -15.46
C LEU A 182 8.91 30.13 -15.56
N PRO A 183 9.79 29.44 -16.30
CA PRO A 183 9.75 27.97 -16.47
C PRO A 183 10.00 27.14 -15.18
N ASN A 184 10.03 27.76 -14.00
CA ASN A 184 10.26 27.15 -12.69
C ASN A 184 8.97 26.71 -11.98
N GLY A 185 7.96 26.27 -12.74
CA GLY A 185 6.70 25.75 -12.21
C GLY A 185 6.88 24.50 -11.36
N ARG A 186 5.87 24.17 -10.53
CA ARG A 186 5.96 23.05 -9.60
C ARG A 186 5.92 21.70 -10.33
N VAL A 187 7.04 20.99 -10.27
CA VAL A 187 7.17 19.59 -10.70
C VAL A 187 7.09 18.70 -9.46
N VAL A 188 6.26 17.65 -9.50
CA VAL A 188 6.02 16.76 -8.37
C VAL A 188 6.31 15.31 -8.79
N ASP A 189 7.14 14.60 -8.04
CA ASP A 189 7.31 13.15 -8.19
C ASP A 189 6.08 12.44 -7.60
N SER A 190 5.28 11.74 -8.41
CA SER A 190 4.10 11.05 -7.90
C SER A 190 4.43 9.85 -7.01
N MET A 191 5.60 9.20 -7.20
CA MET A 191 6.07 8.12 -6.32
C MET A 191 6.22 8.63 -4.89
N VAL A 192 6.86 9.79 -4.75
CA VAL A 192 7.06 10.42 -3.45
C VAL A 192 5.76 11.01 -2.93
N TYR A 193 5.07 11.81 -3.73
CA TYR A 193 3.93 12.60 -3.26
C TYR A 193 2.68 11.76 -2.94
N ASP A 194 2.33 10.79 -3.79
CA ASP A 194 1.14 9.94 -3.59
C ASP A 194 1.44 8.69 -2.74
N GLY A 195 2.72 8.28 -2.63
CA GLY A 195 3.13 7.03 -1.98
C GLY A 195 3.97 7.15 -0.70
N LEU A 196 4.81 8.19 -0.57
CA LEU A 196 5.87 8.29 0.47
C LEU A 196 5.89 9.62 1.23
N TRP A 197 4.91 10.50 1.03
CA TRP A 197 4.81 11.80 1.69
C TRP A 197 3.65 11.84 2.68
N ASP A 198 3.87 12.44 3.84
CA ASP A 198 2.84 12.64 4.84
C ASP A 198 1.99 13.87 4.50
N ALA A 199 0.71 13.66 4.19
CA ALA A 199 -0.24 14.72 3.88
C ALA A 199 -0.62 15.62 5.08
N PHE A 200 -0.34 15.19 6.33
CA PHE A 200 -0.68 15.90 7.56
C PHE A 200 0.54 16.59 8.19
N TYR A 201 1.69 15.93 8.19
CA TYR A 201 2.95 16.41 8.76
C TYR A 201 3.92 17.01 7.72
N ASN A 202 3.57 16.98 6.43
CA ASN A 202 4.34 17.53 5.32
C ASN A 202 5.81 17.08 5.32
N ARG A 203 6.04 15.77 5.40
CA ARG A 203 7.38 15.17 5.52
C ARG A 203 7.45 13.78 4.91
N HIS A 204 8.65 13.31 4.59
CA HIS A 204 8.86 11.98 4.01
C HIS A 204 8.63 10.85 5.03
N MET A 205 8.05 9.73 4.58
CA MET A 205 7.75 8.56 5.44
C MET A 205 8.96 8.01 6.21
N ALA A 206 10.17 8.14 5.66
CA ALA A 206 11.40 7.69 6.33
C ALA A 206 11.63 8.36 7.69
N ILE A 207 11.14 9.59 7.90
CA ILE A 207 11.28 10.32 9.17
C ILE A 207 10.46 9.65 10.27
N HIS A 208 9.26 9.13 9.96
CA HIS A 208 8.47 8.36 10.93
C HIS A 208 9.20 7.10 11.39
N GLY A 209 9.93 6.43 10.49
CA GLY A 209 10.76 5.27 10.85
C GLY A 209 11.89 5.64 11.83
N SER A 210 12.56 6.78 11.61
CA SER A 210 13.60 7.29 12.50
C SER A 210 13.03 7.71 13.87
N GLU A 211 11.90 8.43 13.90
CA GLU A 211 11.28 8.86 15.15
C GLU A 211 10.74 7.68 15.98
N VAL A 212 10.22 6.63 15.34
CA VAL A 212 9.87 5.38 16.03
C VAL A 212 11.12 4.69 16.56
N ALA A 213 12.25 4.72 15.85
CA ALA A 213 13.50 4.19 16.39
C ALA A 213 13.96 4.98 17.64
N ASP A 214 13.90 6.31 17.62
CA ASP A 214 14.24 7.17 18.77
C ASP A 214 13.27 6.98 19.95
N GLU A 215 11.95 6.94 19.70
CA GLU A 215 10.91 6.71 20.72
C GLU A 215 11.09 5.34 21.39
N PHE A 216 11.39 4.31 20.62
CA PHE A 216 11.61 2.97 21.17
C PHE A 216 13.03 2.79 21.73
N GLY A 217 13.99 3.64 21.36
CA GLY A 217 15.37 3.64 21.84
C GLY A 217 16.28 2.68 21.08
N PHE A 218 15.94 2.35 19.82
CA PHE A 218 16.71 1.47 18.96
C PHE A 218 17.91 2.20 18.36
N SER A 219 19.11 1.78 18.76
CA SER A 219 20.36 2.31 18.23
C SER A 219 20.51 2.04 16.72
N ARG A 220 21.43 2.78 16.08
CA ARG A 220 21.79 2.52 14.69
C ARG A 220 22.41 1.13 14.50
N GLN A 221 23.15 0.64 15.50
CA GLN A 221 23.78 -0.67 15.50
C GLN A 221 22.74 -1.79 15.46
N GLU A 222 21.72 -1.74 16.33
CA GLU A 222 20.62 -2.72 16.34
C GLU A 222 19.85 -2.73 15.00
N GLN A 223 19.67 -1.57 14.37
CA GLN A 223 19.05 -1.47 13.04
C GLN A 223 19.93 -2.05 11.93
N ASP A 224 21.24 -1.83 11.97
CA ASP A 224 22.19 -2.43 11.03
C ASP A 224 22.30 -3.96 11.23
N GLU A 225 22.35 -4.42 12.48
CA GLU A 225 22.38 -5.85 12.84
C GLU A 225 21.10 -6.60 12.42
N TRP A 226 19.93 -5.93 12.47
CA TRP A 226 18.67 -6.48 11.97
C TRP A 226 18.58 -6.51 10.42
N ALA A 227 19.37 -5.69 9.73
CA ALA A 227 19.31 -5.53 8.28
C ALA A 227 20.29 -6.44 7.49
N LEU A 228 21.19 -7.14 8.18
CA LEU A 228 22.22 -8.04 7.63
C LEU A 228 21.73 -9.49 7.48
#